data_AF-A0A7R9U345-F1
#
_entry.id   AF-A0A7R9U345-F1
#
_cell.length_a   1.000
_cell.length_b   1.000
_cell.length_c   1.000
_cell.angle_alpha   90.00
_cell.angle_beta   90.00
_cell.angle_gamma   90.00
#
_symmetry.space_group_name_H-M   'P 1'
#
loop_
_entity.id
_entity.type
_entity.pdbx_description
1 polymer ?
#
loop_
_entity_poly.entity_id
_entity_poly.type
_entity_poly.pdbx_seq_one_letter_code
_entity_poly.pdbx_strand_id
1 'polypeptide(L)'
;MLSSSWTAGSLIVQVGMDAVNAAVIDVFFDREGSARANCTFMPLVGLEGRGGAGEKTGPSACQEFVSRQQSLLGTLLDCELCRLPKAMSTVRVRYEPSELVSFLLSKAKASLEAAGVEIAMVNAGCVRARRDYEEGPFTLDNLMNELTFETPMVVVQLPGAVIA
;
A
#
# COMPACT_ATOMS: atom_id res chain seq x y z
N MET A 1 -15.97 5.47 10.67
CA MET A 1 -17.31 6.00 10.99
C MET A 1 -18.30 5.30 10.06
N LEU A 2 -19.30 4.60 10.60
CA LEU A 2 -20.39 4.00 9.85
C LEU A 2 -21.60 4.92 9.97
N SER A 3 -22.30 5.20 8.86
CA SER A 3 -23.46 6.08 8.89
C SER A 3 -24.47 5.74 7.79
N SER A 4 -25.74 5.95 8.11
CA SER A 4 -26.84 5.93 7.17
C SER A 4 -27.80 7.07 7.48
N SER A 5 -28.15 7.89 6.49
CA SER A 5 -29.10 8.98 6.67
C SER A 5 -29.94 9.22 5.41
N TRP A 6 -31.16 9.70 5.61
CA TRP A 6 -32.02 10.14 4.52
C TRP A 6 -31.83 11.63 4.26
N THR A 7 -31.61 12.01 3.00
CA THR A 7 -31.53 13.41 2.58
C THR A 7 -32.22 13.57 1.23
N ALA A 8 -33.16 14.52 1.12
CA ALA A 8 -33.89 14.83 -0.11
C ALA A 8 -34.48 13.59 -0.83
N GLY A 9 -35.04 12.64 -0.08
CA GLY A 9 -35.64 11.42 -0.64
C GLY A 9 -34.64 10.34 -1.05
N SER A 10 -33.35 10.50 -0.75
CA SER A 10 -32.30 9.51 -1.01
C SER A 10 -31.71 8.98 0.29
N LEU A 11 -31.43 7.67 0.34
CA LEU A 11 -30.64 7.06 1.43
C LEU A 11 -29.15 7.17 1.08
N ILE A 12 -28.38 7.80 1.97
CA ILE A 12 -26.93 7.90 1.90
C ILE A 12 -26.34 6.89 2.90
N VAL A 13 -25.39 6.05 2.47
CA VAL A 13 -24.75 5.00 3.29
C VAL A 13 -23.23 5.07 3.17
N GLN A 14 -22.52 5.08 4.29
CA GLN A 14 -21.06 4.98 4.38
C GLN A 14 -20.64 3.78 5.23
N VAL A 15 -19.93 2.84 4.62
CA VAL A 15 -19.59 1.53 5.21
C VAL A 15 -18.15 1.49 5.76
N GLY A 16 -17.48 2.64 5.85
CA GLY A 16 -16.09 2.72 6.31
C GLY A 16 -15.07 2.44 5.19
N MET A 17 -13.98 1.78 5.54
CA MET A 17 -12.84 1.52 4.64
C MET A 17 -12.31 0.08 4.79
N ASP A 18 -11.46 -0.33 3.85
CA ASP A 18 -10.72 -1.60 3.86
C ASP A 18 -11.57 -2.87 3.98
N ALA A 19 -12.83 -2.81 3.53
CA ALA A 19 -13.79 -3.91 3.63
C ALA A 19 -13.90 -4.47 5.07
N VAL A 20 -13.69 -3.64 6.09
CA VAL A 20 -13.84 -4.04 7.50
C VAL A 20 -15.31 -4.27 7.85
N ASN A 21 -16.23 -3.63 7.12
CA ASN A 21 -17.68 -3.77 7.30
C ASN A 21 -18.37 -3.94 5.94
N ALA A 22 -19.53 -4.59 5.96
CA ALA A 22 -20.50 -4.60 4.87
C ALA A 22 -21.78 -3.91 5.33
N ALA A 23 -22.56 -3.40 4.38
CA ALA A 23 -23.92 -2.94 4.61
C ALA A 23 -24.87 -3.76 3.74
N VAL A 24 -25.92 -4.31 4.35
CA VAL A 24 -27.05 -4.92 3.64
C VAL A 24 -28.16 -3.88 3.61
N ILE A 25 -28.59 -3.51 2.40
CA ILE A 25 -29.64 -2.50 2.19
C ILE A 25 -30.84 -3.21 1.57
N ASP A 26 -31.88 -3.41 2.38
CA ASP A 26 -33.15 -3.96 1.92
C ASP A 26 -34.02 -2.80 1.42
N VAL A 27 -34.23 -2.72 0.10
CA VAL A 27 -35.07 -1.70 -0.54
C VAL A 27 -36.45 -2.30 -0.81
N PHE A 28 -37.50 -1.61 -0.37
CA PHE A 28 -38.88 -2.02 -0.54
C PHE A 28 -39.77 -0.82 -0.86
N PHE A 29 -40.90 -1.06 -1.51
CA PHE A 29 -41.85 -0.02 -1.88
C PHE A 29 -43.13 -0.18 -1.08
N ASP A 30 -43.68 0.91 -0.55
CA ASP A 30 -44.99 0.88 0.08
C ASP A 30 -46.13 0.83 -0.96
N ARG A 31 -47.37 0.71 -0.47
CA ARG A 31 -48.57 0.61 -1.34
C ARG A 31 -48.80 1.87 -2.18
N GLU A 32 -48.19 3.00 -1.80
CA GLU A 32 -48.22 4.26 -2.54
C GLU A 32 -47.06 4.38 -3.55
N GLY A 33 -46.18 3.37 -3.63
CA GLY A 33 -45.03 3.34 -4.54
C GLY A 33 -43.82 4.13 -4.05
N SER A 34 -43.81 4.57 -2.80
CA SER A 34 -42.66 5.29 -2.23
C SER A 34 -41.58 4.30 -1.80
N ALA A 35 -40.33 4.59 -2.16
CA ALA A 35 -39.19 3.77 -1.79
C ALA A 35 -38.88 3.92 -0.28
N ARG A 36 -38.71 2.78 0.37
CA ARG A 36 -38.26 2.63 1.75
C ARG A 36 -37.02 1.75 1.73
N ALA A 37 -36.16 1.93 2.70
CA ALA A 37 -34.97 1.11 2.83
C ALA A 37 -34.63 0.87 4.29
N ASN A 38 -34.16 -0.33 4.59
CA ASN A 38 -33.53 -0.67 5.85
C ASN A 38 -32.05 -0.93 5.60
N CYS A 39 -31.17 -0.41 6.46
CA CYS A 39 -29.73 -0.53 6.31
C CYS A 39 -29.16 -1.22 7.56
N THR A 40 -28.55 -2.39 7.36
CA THR A 40 -27.89 -3.14 8.44
C THR A 40 -26.40 -3.19 8.17
N PHE A 41 -25.60 -2.69 9.11
CA PHE A 41 -24.15 -2.82 9.06
C PHE A 41 -23.68 -4.12 9.72
N MET A 42 -22.73 -4.79 9.09
CA MET A 42 -22.14 -6.03 9.59
C MET A 42 -20.61 -5.91 9.58
N PRO A 43 -19.93 -6.11 10.72
CA PRO A 43 -18.48 -6.24 10.72
C PRO A 43 -18.07 -7.51 9.98
N LEU A 44 -17.13 -7.39 9.05
CA LEU A 44 -16.57 -8.53 8.30
C LEU A 44 -15.41 -9.20 9.06
N VAL A 45 -14.88 -8.55 10.09
CA VAL A 45 -13.85 -9.09 10.99
C VAL A 45 -14.41 -10.27 11.78
N GLY A 46 -13.74 -11.42 11.74
CA GLY A 46 -14.15 -12.62 12.47
C GLY A 46 -15.29 -13.43 11.83
N LEU A 47 -15.61 -13.17 10.56
CA LEU A 47 -16.45 -14.07 9.74
C LEU A 47 -15.70 -15.35 9.30
N GLU A 48 -14.43 -15.48 9.68
CA GLU A 48 -13.67 -16.71 9.60
C GLU A 48 -14.38 -17.82 10.40
N GLY A 49 -15.13 -18.68 9.70
CA GLY A 49 -15.78 -19.86 10.30
C GLY A 49 -17.19 -19.67 10.86
N ARG A 50 -17.89 -18.54 10.58
CA ARG A 50 -19.33 -18.37 10.91
C ARG A 50 -20.28 -18.70 9.76
N GLY A 51 -19.79 -19.34 8.70
CA GLY A 51 -20.65 -20.11 7.80
C GLY A 51 -21.28 -21.25 8.59
N GLY A 52 -22.61 -21.36 8.59
CA GLY A 52 -23.31 -22.42 9.29
C GLY A 52 -22.69 -23.79 8.97
N ALA A 53 -22.47 -24.59 10.02
CA ALA A 53 -22.06 -26.00 10.02
C ALA A 53 -21.68 -26.60 8.63
N GLY A 54 -20.45 -26.34 8.17
CA GLY A 54 -19.87 -27.10 7.05
C GLY A 54 -18.97 -26.32 6.08
N GLU A 55 -19.11 -24.99 5.97
CA GLU A 55 -18.34 -24.24 4.97
C GLU A 55 -17.15 -23.51 5.59
N LYS A 56 -15.95 -24.01 5.30
CA LYS A 56 -14.71 -23.24 5.39
C LYS A 56 -14.87 -22.00 4.50
N THR A 57 -15.06 -20.84 5.14
CA THR A 57 -14.54 -19.54 4.70
C THR A 57 -14.81 -19.15 3.24
N GLY A 58 -16.00 -18.61 2.94
CA GLY A 58 -16.35 -18.14 1.58
C GLY A 58 -16.37 -19.26 0.53
N PRO A 59 -16.72 -18.99 -0.73
CA PRO A 59 -16.54 -19.96 -1.80
C PRO A 59 -15.06 -20.34 -1.84
N SER A 60 -14.72 -21.64 -1.80
CA SER A 60 -13.32 -22.12 -1.80
C SER A 60 -12.48 -21.47 -2.91
N ALA A 61 -13.12 -21.19 -4.05
CA ALA A 61 -12.55 -20.46 -5.17
C ALA A 61 -11.97 -19.07 -4.82
N CYS A 62 -12.61 -18.30 -3.92
CA CYS A 62 -12.12 -16.98 -3.50
C CYS A 62 -10.85 -17.11 -2.67
N GLN A 63 -10.80 -18.08 -1.76
CA GLN A 63 -9.62 -18.32 -0.93
C GLN A 63 -8.46 -18.87 -1.73
N GLU A 64 -8.74 -19.81 -2.64
CA GLU A 64 -7.75 -20.36 -3.57
C GLU A 64 -7.17 -19.26 -4.46
N PHE A 65 -8.03 -18.37 -4.97
CA PHE A 65 -7.59 -17.21 -5.74
C PHE A 65 -6.67 -16.31 -4.92
N VAL A 66 -7.09 -15.87 -3.72
CA VAL A 66 -6.29 -15.00 -2.85
C VAL A 66 -4.96 -15.67 -2.48
N SER A 67 -4.98 -16.94 -2.09
CA SER A 67 -3.77 -17.68 -1.72
C SER A 67 -2.80 -17.79 -2.90
N ARG A 68 -3.31 -18.03 -4.11
CA ARG A 68 -2.51 -18.03 -5.32
C ARG A 68 -1.88 -16.66 -5.60
N GLN A 69 -2.65 -15.58 -5.48
CA GLN A 69 -2.10 -14.23 -5.69
C GLN A 69 -1.07 -13.85 -4.63
N GLN A 70 -1.33 -14.19 -3.36
CA GLN A 70 -0.39 -13.96 -2.26
C GLN A 70 0.91 -14.74 -2.45
N SER A 71 0.85 -16.00 -2.90
CA SER A 71 2.04 -16.80 -3.18
C SER A 71 2.87 -16.22 -4.33
N LEU A 72 2.22 -15.77 -5.41
CA LEU A 72 2.91 -15.10 -6.52
C LEU A 72 3.55 -13.78 -6.06
N LEU A 73 2.81 -12.98 -5.30
CA LEU A 73 3.31 -11.72 -4.75
C LEU A 73 4.49 -11.95 -3.81
N GLY A 74 4.40 -12.92 -2.89
CA GLY A 74 5.50 -13.28 -1.98
C GLY A 74 6.76 -13.66 -2.75
N THR A 75 6.63 -14.46 -3.80
CA THR A 75 7.76 -14.84 -4.66
C THR A 75 8.41 -13.62 -5.33
N LEU A 76 7.60 -12.66 -5.79
CA LEU A 76 8.11 -11.42 -6.40
C LEU A 76 8.80 -10.52 -5.36
N LEU A 77 8.21 -10.41 -4.17
CA LEU A 77 8.70 -9.57 -3.07
C LEU A 77 10.03 -10.10 -2.48
N ASP A 78 10.23 -11.42 -2.50
CA ASP A 78 11.47 -12.09 -2.07
C ASP A 78 12.61 -12.00 -3.10
N CYS A 79 12.34 -11.42 -4.28
CA CYS A 79 13.37 -11.25 -5.32
C CYS A 79 14.50 -10.33 -4.82
N GLU A 80 15.73 -10.85 -4.79
CA GLU A 80 16.94 -10.09 -4.47
C GLU A 80 17.24 -9.11 -5.60
N LEU A 81 17.22 -7.81 -5.29
CA LEU A 81 17.54 -6.73 -6.23
C LEU A 81 19.04 -6.44 -6.25
N CYS A 82 19.66 -6.44 -5.07
CA CYS A 82 21.09 -6.22 -4.91
C CYS A 82 21.57 -6.73 -3.54
N ARG A 83 22.88 -6.68 -3.31
CA ARG A 83 23.48 -6.96 -2.00
C ARG A 83 23.98 -5.69 -1.35
N LEU A 84 23.62 -5.51 -0.08
CA LEU A 84 24.18 -4.49 0.77
C LEU A 84 25.60 -4.90 1.17
N PRO A 85 26.60 -4.04 0.94
CA PRO A 85 28.01 -4.34 1.24
C PRO A 85 28.36 -4.28 2.74
N LYS A 86 27.43 -3.80 3.57
CA LYS A 86 27.55 -3.70 5.02
C LYS A 86 26.16 -3.45 5.61
N ALA A 87 26.04 -3.52 6.94
CA ALA A 87 24.85 -3.08 7.64
C ALA A 87 24.58 -1.58 7.40
N MET A 88 23.31 -1.21 7.19
CA MET A 88 22.87 0.15 6.88
C MET A 88 21.53 0.46 7.55
N SER A 89 21.20 1.75 7.71
CA SER A 89 19.99 2.18 8.41
C SER A 89 19.26 3.34 7.73
N THR A 90 17.93 3.36 7.85
CA THR A 90 17.06 4.49 7.49
C THR A 90 16.31 5.09 8.67
N VAL A 91 16.57 4.63 9.90
CA VAL A 91 15.89 5.08 11.12
C VAL A 91 15.97 6.61 11.30
N ARG A 92 17.13 7.20 10.97
CA ARG A 92 17.43 8.63 11.18
C ARG A 92 17.49 9.47 9.90
N VAL A 93 16.98 8.95 8.78
CA VAL A 93 17.08 9.57 7.44
C VAL A 93 16.63 11.04 7.36
N ARG A 94 15.77 11.49 8.27
CA ARG A 94 15.27 12.89 8.31
C ARG A 94 16.22 13.87 9.03
N TYR A 95 17.14 13.35 9.81
CA TYR A 95 18.03 14.14 10.66
C TYR A 95 19.47 14.09 10.17
N GLU A 96 19.87 12.97 9.54
CA GLU A 96 21.22 12.76 9.05
C GLU A 96 21.21 11.96 7.73
N PRO A 97 22.27 12.09 6.91
CA PRO A 97 22.41 11.29 5.70
C PRO A 97 22.32 9.79 5.99
N SER A 98 21.47 9.08 5.25
CA SER A 98 21.35 7.62 5.35
C SER A 98 22.28 6.93 4.35
N GLU A 99 23.05 5.97 4.83
CA GLU A 99 23.93 5.15 3.99
C GLU A 99 23.15 4.30 3.00
N LEU A 100 22.01 3.72 3.42
CA LEU A 100 21.15 2.93 2.53
C LEU A 100 20.59 3.81 1.41
N VAL A 101 20.06 4.99 1.74
CA VAL A 101 19.49 5.89 0.74
C VAL A 101 20.57 6.39 -0.21
N SER A 102 21.75 6.72 0.30
CA SER A 102 22.91 7.12 -0.52
C SER A 102 23.33 5.99 -1.46
N PHE A 103 23.35 4.75 -0.97
CA PHE A 103 23.63 3.57 -1.78
C PHE A 103 22.59 3.39 -2.89
N LEU A 104 21.30 3.46 -2.58
CA LEU A 104 20.21 3.33 -3.57
C LEU A 104 20.27 4.46 -4.61
N LEU A 105 20.45 5.72 -4.19
CA LEU A 105 20.59 6.86 -5.08
C LEU A 105 21.83 6.74 -5.98
N SER A 106 22.92 6.13 -5.49
CA SER A 106 24.09 5.89 -6.33
C SER A 106 23.79 4.91 -7.48
N LYS A 107 22.96 3.88 -7.22
CA LYS A 107 22.51 2.92 -8.24
C LYS A 107 21.56 3.58 -9.25
N ALA A 108 20.61 4.37 -8.76
CA ALA A 108 19.69 5.13 -9.61
C ALA A 108 20.44 6.16 -10.49
N LYS A 109 21.45 6.83 -9.93
CA LYS A 109 22.32 7.73 -10.70
C LYS A 109 23.07 6.98 -11.79
N ALA A 110 23.69 5.84 -11.44
CA ALA A 110 24.44 5.02 -12.39
C ALA A 110 23.56 4.53 -13.55
N SER A 111 22.30 4.18 -13.31
CA SER A 111 21.38 3.79 -14.39
C SER A 111 20.97 4.93 -15.31
N LEU A 112 21.23 6.19 -14.92
CA LEU A 112 20.91 7.40 -15.68
C LEU A 112 22.16 8.12 -16.21
N GLU A 113 23.33 7.47 -16.19
CA GLU A 113 24.58 8.05 -16.66
C GLU A 113 24.51 8.46 -18.14
N ALA A 114 23.85 7.65 -18.98
CA ALA A 114 23.63 7.98 -20.41
C ALA A 114 22.77 9.22 -20.63
N ALA A 115 21.97 9.63 -19.63
CA ALA A 115 21.18 10.86 -19.66
C ALA A 115 21.95 12.07 -19.09
N GLY A 116 23.22 11.90 -18.72
CA GLY A 116 24.07 12.97 -18.18
C GLY A 116 23.74 13.37 -16.75
N VAL A 117 23.10 12.49 -15.96
CA VAL A 117 22.72 12.81 -14.58
C VAL A 117 23.94 12.81 -13.65
N GLU A 118 24.26 13.97 -13.08
CA GLU A 118 25.41 14.15 -12.17
C GLU A 118 25.05 13.97 -10.69
N ILE A 119 23.80 14.28 -10.32
CA ILE A 119 23.29 14.30 -8.96
C ILE A 119 21.94 13.58 -8.91
N ALA A 120 21.74 12.73 -7.91
CA ALA A 120 20.45 12.14 -7.57
C ALA A 120 20.07 12.53 -6.14
N MET A 121 18.85 13.00 -5.95
CA MET A 121 18.34 13.44 -4.64
C MET A 121 16.94 12.87 -4.41
N VAL A 122 16.63 12.62 -3.15
CA VAL A 122 15.29 12.26 -2.70
C VAL A 122 14.97 13.00 -1.42
N ASN A 123 13.71 13.38 -1.24
CA ASN A 123 13.25 13.94 0.02
C ASN A 123 13.19 12.83 1.09
N ALA A 124 13.77 13.06 2.26
CA ALA A 124 13.75 12.08 3.36
C ALA A 124 12.33 11.69 3.85
N GLY A 125 11.32 12.50 3.56
CA GLY A 125 9.91 12.20 3.81
C GLY A 125 9.36 11.03 2.97
N CYS A 126 9.99 10.76 1.82
CA CYS A 126 9.66 9.63 0.94
C CYS A 126 10.21 8.30 1.44
N VAL A 127 11.18 8.31 2.37
CA VAL A 127 11.81 7.12 2.95
C VAL A 127 11.05 6.72 4.23
N ARG A 128 10.49 5.51 4.27
CA ARG A 128 9.41 5.15 5.22
C ARG A 128 9.68 3.96 6.13
N ALA A 129 10.58 3.04 5.79
CA ALA A 129 10.65 1.78 6.55
C ALA A 129 11.20 2.00 7.97
N ARG A 130 12.09 2.98 8.15
CA ARG A 130 12.75 3.30 9.44
C ARG A 130 13.37 2.04 10.06
N ARG A 131 14.21 1.37 9.28
CA ARG A 131 14.69 0.03 9.59
C ARG A 131 16.22 -0.04 9.53
N ASP A 132 16.76 -0.95 10.33
CA ASP A 132 18.14 -1.39 10.24
C ASP A 132 18.22 -2.66 9.39
N TYR A 133 19.17 -2.67 8.46
CA TYR A 133 19.42 -3.75 7.51
C TYR A 133 20.79 -4.33 7.79
N GLU A 134 20.86 -5.66 7.82
CA GLU A 134 22.13 -6.39 7.89
C GLU A 134 22.83 -6.39 6.53
N GLU A 135 24.11 -6.72 6.54
CA GLU A 135 24.84 -7.04 5.32
C GLU A 135 24.19 -8.26 4.64
N GLY A 136 23.97 -8.19 3.32
CA GLY A 136 23.36 -9.29 2.57
C GLY A 136 22.29 -8.86 1.56
N PRO A 137 21.34 -9.77 1.23
CA PRO A 137 20.32 -9.53 0.23
C PRO A 137 19.41 -8.34 0.58
N PHE A 138 19.20 -7.46 -0.40
CA PHE A 138 18.19 -6.41 -0.37
C PHE A 138 17.10 -6.76 -1.39
N THR A 139 15.89 -7.02 -0.91
CA THR A 139 14.80 -7.54 -1.74
C THR A 139 13.86 -6.46 -2.26
N LEU A 140 12.97 -6.83 -3.17
CA LEU A 140 11.90 -5.94 -3.63
C LEU A 140 10.98 -5.52 -2.47
N ASP A 141 10.67 -6.43 -1.53
CA ASP A 141 9.94 -6.08 -0.31
C ASP A 141 10.64 -4.97 0.48
N ASN A 142 11.96 -5.06 0.62
CA ASN A 142 12.72 -4.02 1.32
C ASN A 142 12.61 -2.67 0.61
N LEU A 143 12.71 -2.65 -0.72
CA LEU A 143 12.57 -1.43 -1.52
C LEU A 143 11.16 -0.83 -1.41
N MET A 144 10.12 -1.66 -1.54
CA MET A 144 8.71 -1.21 -1.48
C MET A 144 8.34 -0.69 -0.09
N ASN A 145 8.89 -1.28 0.97
CA ASN A 145 8.71 -0.75 2.33
C ASN A 145 9.46 0.57 2.54
N GLU A 146 10.62 0.77 1.91
CA GLU A 146 11.35 2.03 2.01
C GLU A 146 10.70 3.16 1.21
N LEU A 147 10.33 2.90 -0.04
CA LEU A 147 9.73 3.84 -0.98
C LEU A 147 8.27 3.49 -1.22
N THR A 148 7.48 3.47 -0.15
CA THR A 148 6.06 3.01 -0.16
C THR A 148 5.15 3.82 -1.07
N PHE A 149 5.52 5.07 -1.33
CA PHE A 149 4.78 5.93 -2.24
C PHE A 149 5.35 5.80 -3.64
N GLU A 150 4.45 5.65 -4.61
CA GLU A 150 4.78 5.78 -6.02
C GLU A 150 5.22 7.23 -6.29
N THR A 151 6.52 7.48 -6.12
CA THR A 151 7.13 8.79 -6.20
C THR A 151 7.70 8.93 -7.61
N PRO A 152 7.16 9.81 -8.47
CA PRO A 152 7.68 9.99 -9.82
C PRO A 152 9.15 10.40 -9.78
N MET A 153 9.98 9.73 -10.56
CA MET A 153 11.35 10.15 -10.80
C MET A 153 11.37 11.11 -11.99
N VAL A 154 12.04 12.25 -11.81
CA VAL A 154 12.17 13.26 -12.86
C VAL A 154 13.64 13.64 -13.04
N VAL A 155 14.06 13.82 -14.30
CA VAL A 155 15.37 14.36 -14.65
C VAL A 155 15.18 15.82 -15.03
N VAL A 156 15.87 16.71 -14.35
CA VAL A 156 15.77 18.17 -14.56
C VAL A 156 17.16 18.79 -14.68
N GLN A 157 17.32 19.73 -15.59
CA GLN A 157 18.51 20.57 -15.66
C GLN A 157 18.33 21.76 -14.73
N LEU A 158 19.22 21.95 -13.76
CA LEU A 158 19.19 23.07 -12.82
C LEU A 158 20.52 23.84 -12.87
N PRO A 159 20.49 25.18 -12.79
CA PRO A 159 21.70 25.96 -12.56
C PRO A 159 22.34 25.58 -11.22
N GLY A 160 23.68 25.57 -11.15
CA GLY A 160 24.40 25.25 -9.91
C GLY A 160 23.99 26.11 -8.71
N ALA A 161 23.66 27.39 -8.95
CA ALA A 161 23.19 28.33 -7.92
C ALA A 161 21.83 27.98 -7.27
N VAL A 162 21.10 26.99 -7.80
CA VAL A 162 19.85 26.48 -7.20
C VAL A 162 20.13 25.35 -6.21
N ILE A 163 21.24 24.63 -6.40
CA ILE A 163 21.61 23.45 -5.61
C ILE A 163 22.65 23.81 -4.52
N ALA A 164 23.52 24.79 -4.79
CA ALA A 164 24.62 25.22 -3.94
C ALA A 164 24.29 26.47 -3.09
#